data_AF-A0A0B7FUA4-F1
#
_entry.id   AF-A0A0B7FUA4-F1
#
_cell.length_a   1.000
_cell.length_b   1.000
_cell.length_c   1.000
_cell.angle_alpha   90.00
_cell.angle_beta   90.00
_cell.angle_gamma   90.00
#
_symmetry.space_group_name_H-M   'P 1'
#
loop_
_entity.id
_entity.type
_entity.pdbx_description
1 polymer ?
#
loop_
_entity_poly.entity_id
_entity_poly.type
_entity_poly.pdbx_seq_one_letter_code
_entity_poly.pdbx_strand_id
1 'polypeptide(L)'
;MPTSLVLSNNQAAINGIRAAGAKQLILAPGNDWTGGHSWTGHVNASSEYMYKLNDPLKNLAIEVHEYLDVDYSGTHAECTQPGPSNLAALTAWLKKYGLKSV
;
A
#
# COMPACT_ATOMS: atom_id res chain seq x y z
N MET A 1 -13.98 1.00 -0.16
CA MET A 1 -14.51 0.25 1.02
C MET A 1 -13.84 0.74 2.29
N PRO A 2 -14.31 0.43 3.52
CA PRO A 2 -13.59 0.81 4.73
C PRO A 2 -12.20 0.18 4.78
N THR A 3 -11.16 0.97 5.04
CA THR A 3 -9.77 0.48 5.09
C THR A 3 -9.54 -0.51 6.24
N SER A 4 -10.36 -0.46 7.28
CA SER A 4 -10.37 -1.46 8.36
C SER A 4 -10.67 -2.88 7.85
N LEU A 5 -11.50 -3.02 6.81
CA LEU A 5 -11.76 -4.32 6.18
C LEU A 5 -10.57 -4.78 5.32
N VAL A 6 -9.89 -3.85 4.62
CA VAL A 6 -8.64 -4.15 3.89
C VAL A 6 -7.57 -4.67 4.84
N LEU A 7 -7.38 -4.00 5.99
CA LEU A 7 -6.47 -4.46 7.05
C LEU A 7 -6.82 -5.88 7.52
N SER A 8 -8.10 -6.13 7.80
CA SER A 8 -8.54 -7.43 8.32
C SER A 8 -8.28 -8.56 7.33
N ASN A 9 -8.57 -8.34 6.05
CA ASN A 9 -8.37 -9.32 4.99
C ASN A 9 -6.88 -9.59 4.73
N ASN A 10 -6.06 -8.54 4.65
CA ASN A 10 -4.62 -8.68 4.48
C ASN A 10 -3.97 -9.39 5.67
N GLN A 11 -4.39 -9.08 6.90
CA GLN A 11 -3.89 -9.78 8.08
C GLN A 11 -4.28 -11.26 8.08
N ALA A 12 -5.49 -11.60 7.65
CA ALA A 12 -5.91 -12.99 7.50
C ALA A 12 -5.05 -13.74 6.47
N ALA A 13 -4.74 -13.10 5.33
CA ALA A 13 -3.84 -13.66 4.32
C ALA A 13 -2.42 -13.88 4.86
N ILE A 14 -1.83 -12.90 5.55
CA ILE A 14 -0.52 -13.03 6.20
C ILE A 14 -0.52 -14.22 7.17
N ASN A 15 -1.52 -14.30 8.04
CA ASN A 15 -1.64 -15.38 9.02
C ASN A 15 -1.72 -16.75 8.32
N GLY A 16 -2.53 -16.88 7.27
CA GLY A 16 -2.66 -18.11 6.49
C GLY A 16 -1.36 -18.52 5.80
N ILE A 17 -0.68 -17.58 5.15
CA ILE A 17 0.61 -17.82 4.48
C ILE A 17 1.65 -18.30 5.50
N ARG A 18 1.74 -17.64 6.67
CA ARG A 18 2.71 -18.02 7.71
C ARG A 18 2.36 -19.34 8.40
N ALA A 19 1.07 -19.65 8.58
CA ALA A 19 0.63 -20.94 9.11
C ALA A 19 1.01 -22.12 8.20
N ALA A 20 1.08 -21.89 6.88
CA ALA A 20 1.58 -22.88 5.92
C ALA A 20 3.12 -23.06 5.94
N GLY A 21 3.85 -22.31 6.78
CA GLY A 21 5.31 -22.39 6.90
C GLY A 21 6.08 -21.58 5.85
N ALA A 22 5.40 -20.77 5.04
CA ALA A 22 6.03 -19.95 4.01
C ALA A 22 6.82 -18.79 4.63
N LYS A 23 8.05 -18.56 4.13
CA LYS A 23 9.00 -17.53 4.62
C LYS A 23 9.23 -16.39 3.63
N GLN A 24 8.62 -16.47 2.46
CA GLN A 24 8.74 -15.51 1.37
C GLN A 24 8.27 -14.12 1.79
N LEU A 25 8.74 -13.10 1.06
CA LEU A 25 8.24 -11.74 1.18
C LEU A 25 6.75 -11.72 0.87
N ILE A 26 5.96 -11.03 1.69
CA ILE A 26 4.55 -10.75 1.41
C ILE A 26 4.45 -9.28 1.00
N LEU A 27 3.75 -9.03 -0.10
CA LEU A 27 3.36 -7.69 -0.52
C LEU A 27 1.91 -7.48 -0.11
N ALA A 28 1.64 -6.41 0.64
CA ALA A 28 0.30 -6.10 1.12
C ALA A 28 -0.23 -4.83 0.45
N PRO A 29 -1.28 -4.93 -0.40
CA PRO A 29 -1.87 -3.78 -1.07
C PRO A 29 -2.80 -3.00 -0.13
N GLY A 30 -2.99 -1.72 -0.44
CA GLY A 30 -3.95 -0.84 0.21
C GLY A 30 -5.32 -0.79 -0.48
N ASN A 31 -6.09 0.23 -0.13
CA ASN A 31 -7.33 0.62 -0.80
C ASN A 31 -7.04 1.44 -2.07
N ASP A 32 -8.08 1.82 -2.81
CA ASP A 32 -8.00 2.74 -3.95
C ASP A 32 -6.91 2.35 -4.96
N TRP A 33 -7.02 1.10 -5.44
CA TRP A 33 -6.08 0.47 -6.39
C TRP A 33 -4.62 0.44 -5.91
N THR A 34 -4.42 0.56 -4.60
CA THR A 34 -3.12 0.70 -3.94
C THR A 34 -2.31 1.89 -4.46
N GLY A 35 -3.02 2.95 -4.87
CA GLY A 35 -2.45 4.17 -5.43
C GLY A 35 -1.54 4.92 -4.45
N GLY A 36 -0.35 5.29 -4.90
CA GLY A 36 0.59 6.09 -4.13
C GLY A 36 0.08 7.52 -3.91
N HIS A 37 -0.45 8.14 -4.97
CA HIS A 37 -1.07 9.47 -4.93
C HIS A 37 -2.25 9.58 -3.96
N SER A 38 -2.97 8.49 -3.70
CA SER A 38 -4.16 8.44 -2.83
C SER A 38 -3.86 7.83 -1.46
N TRP A 39 -2.60 7.53 -1.12
CA TRP A 39 -2.32 6.78 0.10
C TRP A 39 -2.76 7.48 1.41
N THR A 40 -2.87 8.82 1.40
CA THR A 40 -3.08 9.65 2.59
C THR A 40 -4.12 10.76 2.36
N GLY A 41 -4.70 11.26 3.45
CA GLY A 41 -5.36 12.57 3.46
C GLY A 41 -6.84 12.59 3.04
N HIS A 42 -7.49 11.43 2.95
CA HIS A 42 -8.93 11.34 2.67
C HIS A 42 -9.61 10.23 3.48
N VAL A 43 -10.94 10.20 3.46
CA VAL A 43 -11.74 9.18 4.12
C VAL A 43 -11.44 7.81 3.50
N ASN A 44 -11.13 6.82 4.34
CA ASN A 44 -10.68 5.49 3.91
C ASN A 44 -9.32 5.48 3.21
N ALA A 45 -8.44 6.45 3.48
CA ALA A 45 -7.07 6.37 3.03
C ALA A 45 -6.36 5.13 3.63
N SER A 46 -5.53 4.46 2.84
CA SER A 46 -4.74 3.29 3.26
C SER A 46 -3.90 3.56 4.51
N SER A 47 -3.33 4.77 4.60
CA SER A 47 -2.49 5.23 5.70
C SER A 47 -3.13 5.20 7.09
N GLU A 48 -4.46 5.17 7.20
CA GLU A 48 -5.17 5.12 8.49
C GLU A 48 -5.00 3.79 9.23
N TYR A 49 -4.81 2.69 8.50
CA TYR A 49 -4.83 1.34 9.07
C TYR A 49 -3.67 0.45 8.65
N MET A 50 -3.10 0.64 7.46
CA MET A 50 -2.15 -0.33 6.88
C MET A 50 -0.85 -0.50 7.70
N TYR A 51 -0.47 0.49 8.52
CA TYR A 51 0.67 0.39 9.43
C TYR A 51 0.47 -0.62 10.58
N LYS A 52 -0.77 -1.12 10.77
CA LYS A 52 -1.14 -2.07 11.82
C LYS A 52 -0.95 -3.54 11.39
N LEU A 53 -0.60 -3.81 10.13
CA LEU A 53 -0.30 -5.16 9.68
C LEU A 53 0.91 -5.72 10.43
N ASN A 54 0.83 -6.99 10.81
CA ASN A 54 1.88 -7.68 11.55
C ASN A 54 2.23 -8.99 10.88
N ASP A 55 3.48 -9.12 10.45
CA ASP A 55 4.08 -10.38 10.01
C ASP A 55 5.07 -10.87 11.08
N PRO A 56 4.88 -12.07 11.68
CA PRO A 56 5.81 -12.61 12.66
C PRO A 56 7.25 -12.77 12.14
N LEU A 57 7.43 -12.92 10.82
CA LEU A 57 8.76 -13.02 10.21
C LEU A 57 9.36 -11.66 9.81
N LYS A 58 8.62 -10.55 10.00
CA LYS A 58 9.02 -9.19 9.61
C LYS A 58 9.48 -9.11 8.14
N ASN A 59 8.88 -9.92 7.26
CA ASN A 59 9.18 -10.00 5.84
C ASN A 59 7.94 -9.58 5.03
N LEU A 60 7.54 -8.33 5.26
CA LEU A 60 6.37 -7.67 4.69
C LEU A 60 6.80 -6.35 4.05
N ALA A 61 6.24 -6.04 2.88
CA ALA A 61 6.31 -4.72 2.25
C ALA A 61 4.91 -4.28 1.82
N ILE A 62 4.71 -2.96 1.70
CA ILE A 62 3.49 -2.39 1.14
C ILE A 62 3.61 -2.40 -0.39
N GLU A 63 2.62 -2.94 -1.07
CA GLU A 63 2.53 -2.88 -2.53
C GLU A 63 1.94 -1.53 -2.94
N VAL A 64 2.54 -0.81 -3.88
CA VAL A 64 2.03 0.48 -4.35
C VAL A 64 1.98 0.53 -5.86
N HIS A 65 0.90 1.07 -6.40
CA HIS A 65 0.77 1.40 -7.81
C HIS A 65 0.81 2.90 -8.02
N GLU A 66 1.38 3.32 -9.14
CA GLU A 66 1.34 4.72 -9.57
C GLU A 66 1.51 4.76 -11.08
N TYR A 67 0.55 5.41 -11.75
CA TYR A 67 0.66 5.79 -13.16
C TYR A 67 0.76 7.31 -13.26
N LEU A 68 1.32 7.78 -14.36
CA LEU A 68 1.65 9.19 -14.53
C LEU A 68 0.74 9.91 -15.52
N ASP A 69 -0.32 9.26 -16.00
CA ASP A 69 -1.33 9.86 -16.85
C ASP A 69 -2.33 10.72 -16.07
N VAL A 70 -3.15 11.47 -16.79
CA VAL A 70 -3.99 12.56 -16.25
C VAL A 70 -4.84 12.18 -15.04
N ASP A 71 -5.26 10.92 -14.95
CA ASP A 71 -6.14 10.39 -13.89
C ASP A 71 -5.56 9.18 -13.13
N TYR A 72 -4.24 8.94 -13.25
CA TYR A 72 -3.52 7.84 -12.58
C TYR A 72 -3.98 6.43 -12.95
N SER A 73 -4.77 6.27 -14.01
CA SER A 73 -5.35 4.98 -14.42
C SER A 73 -4.40 4.11 -15.23
N GLY A 74 -3.38 4.72 -15.85
CA GLY A 74 -2.49 4.07 -16.82
C GLY A 74 -3.13 3.80 -18.17
N THR A 75 -4.23 4.48 -18.50
CA THR A 75 -4.98 4.25 -19.75
C THR A 75 -4.63 5.24 -20.86
N HIS A 76 -3.91 6.32 -20.54
CA HIS A 76 -3.43 7.31 -21.52
C HIS A 76 -1.90 7.22 -21.68
N ALA A 77 -1.39 7.51 -22.87
CA ALA A 77 0.04 7.37 -23.19
C ALA A 77 0.89 8.51 -22.60
N GLU A 78 0.27 9.65 -22.34
CA GLU A 78 0.88 10.91 -21.97
C GLU A 78 1.09 10.95 -20.46
N CYS A 79 2.36 11.09 -20.04
CA CYS A 79 2.71 11.29 -18.63
C CYS A 79 2.58 12.77 -18.26
N THR A 80 1.46 13.15 -17.65
CA THR A 80 1.17 14.54 -17.23
C THR A 80 1.30 14.78 -15.73
N GLN A 81 1.46 13.73 -14.91
CA GLN A 81 1.52 13.82 -13.45
C GLN A 81 2.97 13.82 -12.91
N PRO A 82 3.27 14.62 -11.86
CA PRO A 82 4.59 14.66 -11.24
C PRO A 82 4.76 13.54 -10.20
N GLY A 83 5.26 12.37 -10.65
CA GLY A 83 5.46 11.20 -9.79
C GLY A 83 6.11 11.46 -8.42
N PRO A 84 7.23 12.21 -8.32
CA PRO A 84 7.86 12.51 -7.03
C PRO A 84 6.94 13.25 -6.05
N SER A 85 6.13 14.19 -6.52
CA SER A 85 5.19 14.95 -5.67
C SER A 85 4.03 14.08 -5.21
N ASN A 86 3.50 13.23 -6.09
CA ASN A 86 2.43 12.29 -5.76
C ASN A 86 2.85 11.29 -4.67
N LEU A 87 4.09 10.78 -4.76
CA LEU A 87 4.61 9.77 -3.85
C LEU A 87 5.21 10.35 -2.56
N ALA A 88 5.31 11.68 -2.43
CA ALA A 88 5.98 12.32 -1.29
C ALA A 88 5.27 12.00 0.05
N ALA A 89 3.94 12.06 0.08
CA ALA A 89 3.16 11.81 1.28
C ALA A 89 3.22 10.33 1.72
N LEU A 90 3.08 9.41 0.77
CA LEU A 90 3.31 7.97 0.98
C LEU A 90 4.73 7.73 1.53
N THR A 91 5.75 8.30 0.90
CA THR A 91 7.15 8.11 1.30
C THR A 91 7.40 8.60 2.74
N ALA A 92 6.82 9.74 3.11
CA ALA A 92 6.89 10.24 4.48
C ALA A 92 6.18 9.31 5.47
N TRP A 93 5.02 8.77 5.10
CA TRP A 93 4.27 7.79 5.90
C TRP A 93 5.06 6.49 6.10
N LEU A 94 5.67 5.95 5.04
CA LEU A 94 6.52 4.74 5.12
C LEU A 94 7.68 4.97 6.09
N LYS A 95 8.37 6.11 6.00
CA LYS A 95 9.46 6.50 6.91
C LYS A 95 8.98 6.60 8.36
N LYS A 96 7.82 7.22 8.60
CA LYS A 96 7.24 7.39 9.95
C LYS A 96 7.01 6.05 10.65
N TYR A 97 6.58 5.03 9.92
CA TYR A 97 6.27 3.71 10.47
C TYR A 97 7.37 2.66 10.26
N GLY A 98 8.51 3.03 9.67
CA GLY A 98 9.62 2.10 9.40
C GLY A 98 9.27 1.00 8.40
N LEU A 99 8.38 1.29 7.46
CA LEU A 99 7.88 0.34 6.45
C LEU A 99 8.65 0.49 5.13
N LYS A 100 8.67 -0.60 4.35
CA LYS A 100 9.19 -0.62 2.98
C LYS A 100 8.03 -0.80 2.01
N SER A 101 8.21 -0.33 0.78
CA SER A 101 7.27 -0.58 -0.31
C SER A 101 7.98 -1.14 -1.54
N VAL A 102 7.20 -1.79 -2.40
CA VAL A 102 7.54 -2.16 -3.77
C VAL A 102 6.54 -1.50 -4.70
#